data_AF-A0A970TWE6-F1
#
_entry.id   AF-A0A970TWE6-F1
#
_cell.length_a   1.000
_cell.length_b   1.000
_cell.length_c   1.000
_cell.angle_alpha   90.00
_cell.angle_beta   90.00
_cell.angle_gamma   90.00
#
_symmetry.space_group_name_H-M   'P 1'
#
loop_
_entity.id
_entity.type
_entity.pdbx_description
1 polymer ?
#
loop_
_entity_poly.entity_id
_entity_poly.type
_entity_poly.pdbx_seq_one_letter_code
_entity_poly.pdbx_strand_id
1 'polypeptide(L)'
;MQDEQSPTENPSPRDNDNGVPGWLRRAYSLLFYLGLAPLVFWLIPKKRSSYEGVHLYQALTLWGAAVSIVLLLLSLVLLYSLLIIQDSSWADTRLWEVRILGLGRKSFLVWAVFWIYGLWRCLRGSSVPVPFLAWLSKRISFRYFSAITGTLAWALLLILLPFAFYADHQVSTTPESGKVMLLYDDLDLFPRPLFSLAMYPVIRETQRRWGAGSAVLLPLSHDTVNEALSYGKFVFIGSHGVAEGLLLRDGYFRPEDVSLPQAHDALQYVYLAGCDSGAARKEWEAVLDPAVVKTFDRKTPTLEHVLWLWTEGPRLVRALH
;
A
#
# COMPACT_ATOMS: atom_id res chain seq x y z
N MET A 1 -20.66 -77.86 1.77
CA MET A 1 -19.81 -77.01 0.93
C MET A 1 -20.73 -76.10 0.13
N GLN A 2 -21.03 -74.95 0.72
CA GLN A 2 -21.73 -73.85 0.07
C GLN A 2 -20.64 -72.87 -0.33
N ASP A 3 -20.44 -72.67 -1.64
CA ASP A 3 -19.56 -71.62 -2.14
C ASP A 3 -20.34 -70.30 -2.16
N GLU A 4 -19.86 -69.37 -1.34
CA GLU A 4 -20.27 -67.97 -1.29
C GLU A 4 -20.01 -67.29 -2.64
N GLN A 5 -21.07 -66.85 -3.29
CA GLN A 5 -20.97 -65.84 -4.33
C GLN A 5 -20.67 -64.49 -3.67
N SER A 6 -19.38 -64.13 -3.69
CA SER A 6 -18.91 -62.77 -3.46
C SER A 6 -19.63 -61.80 -4.41
N PRO A 7 -20.24 -60.70 -3.90
CA PRO A 7 -20.76 -59.66 -4.76
C PRO A 7 -19.58 -58.93 -5.39
N THR A 8 -19.53 -58.95 -6.72
CA THR A 8 -18.68 -58.08 -7.53
C THR A 8 -18.87 -56.63 -7.09
N GLU A 9 -17.89 -56.10 -6.34
CA GLU A 9 -17.72 -54.68 -6.13
C GLU A 9 -17.64 -54.01 -7.50
N ASN A 10 -18.68 -53.25 -7.84
CA ASN A 10 -18.62 -52.30 -8.95
C ASN A 10 -17.40 -51.39 -8.70
N PRO A 11 -16.39 -51.39 -9.58
CA PRO A 11 -15.32 -50.43 -9.46
C PRO A 11 -15.93 -49.04 -9.55
N SER A 12 -15.82 -48.28 -8.45
CA SER A 12 -16.10 -46.85 -8.41
C SER A 12 -15.46 -46.18 -9.65
N PRO A 13 -16.19 -45.32 -10.37
CA PRO A 13 -15.64 -44.65 -11.54
C PRO A 13 -14.53 -43.71 -11.06
N ARG A 14 -13.30 -44.23 -11.05
CA ARG A 14 -12.12 -43.37 -11.21
C ARG A 14 -12.27 -42.82 -12.62
N ASP A 15 -12.78 -41.60 -12.70
CA ASP A 15 -12.87 -40.80 -13.91
C ASP A 15 -11.58 -40.98 -14.72
N ASN A 16 -11.71 -41.68 -15.84
CA ASN A 16 -10.82 -41.54 -16.99
C ASN A 16 -11.00 -40.11 -17.51
N ASP A 17 -10.46 -39.12 -16.81
CA ASP A 17 -10.57 -37.68 -17.10
C ASP A 17 -9.64 -37.27 -18.25
N ASN A 18 -9.68 -38.05 -19.35
CA ASN A 18 -9.09 -37.72 -20.65
C ASN A 18 -10.02 -36.80 -21.47
N GLY A 19 -11.19 -36.47 -20.93
CA GLY A 19 -12.11 -35.49 -21.48
C GLY A 19 -11.63 -34.06 -21.23
N VAL A 20 -11.74 -33.22 -22.24
CA VAL A 20 -11.52 -31.78 -22.12
C VAL A 20 -12.48 -31.23 -21.03
N PRO A 21 -11.99 -30.54 -19.98
CA PRO A 21 -12.82 -30.13 -18.85
C PRO A 21 -13.93 -29.18 -19.30
N GLY A 22 -15.13 -29.35 -18.73
CA GLY A 22 -16.28 -28.50 -18.99
C GLY A 22 -16.05 -27.03 -18.61
N TRP A 23 -16.77 -26.11 -19.24
CA TRP A 23 -16.61 -24.66 -19.06
C TRP A 23 -16.67 -24.21 -17.60
N LEU A 24 -17.59 -24.76 -16.80
CA LEU A 24 -17.73 -24.43 -15.37
C LEU A 24 -16.45 -24.73 -14.56
N ARG A 25 -15.79 -25.87 -14.81
CA ARG A 25 -14.53 -26.23 -14.14
C ARG A 25 -13.39 -25.30 -14.54
N ARG A 26 -13.38 -24.84 -15.80
CA ARG A 26 -12.42 -23.85 -16.27
C ARG A 26 -12.66 -22.50 -15.62
N ALA A 27 -13.90 -22.00 -15.63
CA ALA A 27 -14.28 -20.73 -15.00
C ALA A 27 -13.92 -20.73 -13.50
N TYR A 28 -14.23 -21.82 -12.80
CA TYR A 28 -13.84 -22.02 -11.41
C TYR A 28 -12.32 -22.01 -11.22
N SER A 29 -11.55 -22.70 -12.07
CA SER A 29 -10.08 -22.70 -11.98
C SER A 29 -9.44 -21.36 -12.32
N LEU A 30 -10.08 -20.52 -13.13
CA LEU A 30 -9.63 -19.15 -13.39
C LEU A 30 -9.64 -18.29 -12.12
N LEU A 31 -10.61 -18.50 -11.23
CA LEU A 31 -10.70 -17.79 -9.96
C LEU A 31 -9.43 -17.95 -9.11
N PHE A 32 -8.73 -19.09 -9.24
CA PHE A 32 -7.45 -19.29 -8.55
C PHE A 32 -6.41 -18.25 -9.00
N TYR A 33 -6.32 -18.02 -10.32
CA TYR A 33 -5.41 -17.03 -10.90
C TYR A 33 -5.82 -15.59 -10.58
N LEU A 34 -7.11 -15.34 -10.34
CA LEU A 34 -7.65 -14.04 -9.91
C LEU A 34 -7.48 -13.78 -8.40
N GLY A 35 -6.74 -14.63 -7.69
CA GLY A 35 -6.36 -14.39 -6.30
C GLY A 35 -7.06 -15.28 -5.30
N LEU A 36 -8.04 -16.10 -5.68
CA LEU A 36 -8.77 -16.95 -4.74
C LEU A 36 -8.03 -18.25 -4.36
N ALA A 37 -6.88 -18.54 -4.98
CA ALA A 37 -6.11 -19.75 -4.74
C ALA A 37 -5.75 -19.99 -3.24
N PRO A 38 -5.27 -18.98 -2.47
CA PRO A 38 -4.95 -19.17 -1.05
C PRO A 38 -6.18 -19.57 -0.22
N LEU A 39 -7.33 -18.95 -0.45
CA LEU A 39 -8.57 -19.25 0.28
C LEU A 39 -9.06 -20.66 -0.05
N VAL A 40 -9.08 -21.02 -1.33
CA VAL A 40 -9.50 -22.35 -1.80
C VAL A 40 -8.60 -23.46 -1.26
N PHE A 41 -7.30 -23.20 -1.14
CA PHE A 41 -6.33 -24.16 -0.61
C PHE A 41 -6.74 -24.67 0.79
N TRP A 42 -7.25 -23.79 1.64
CA TRP A 42 -7.66 -24.08 3.01
C TRP A 42 -9.12 -24.56 3.13
N LEU A 43 -10.04 -23.96 2.38
CA LEU A 43 -11.48 -24.10 2.62
C LEU A 43 -12.13 -25.29 1.93
N ILE A 44 -11.55 -25.81 0.84
CA ILE A 44 -12.22 -26.80 -0.01
C ILE A 44 -11.60 -28.20 0.17
N PRO A 45 -12.41 -29.25 0.38
CA PRO A 45 -11.93 -30.60 0.66
C PRO A 45 -10.98 -31.15 -0.43
N LYS A 46 -10.09 -32.06 -0.02
CA LYS A 46 -8.98 -32.59 -0.84
C LYS A 46 -9.39 -33.38 -2.09
N LYS A 47 -10.67 -33.74 -2.25
CA LYS A 47 -11.17 -34.40 -3.48
C LYS A 47 -11.29 -33.37 -4.60
N ARG A 48 -10.21 -33.16 -5.34
CA ARG A 48 -10.15 -32.27 -6.52
C ARG A 48 -9.85 -33.09 -7.76
N SER A 49 -10.38 -32.67 -8.91
CA SER A 49 -9.95 -33.24 -10.19
C SER A 49 -8.47 -32.96 -10.43
N SER A 50 -7.83 -33.76 -11.28
CA SER A 50 -6.42 -33.55 -11.63
C SER A 50 -6.19 -32.16 -12.22
N TYR A 51 -7.12 -31.70 -13.07
CA TYR A 51 -7.14 -30.37 -13.67
C TYR A 51 -7.13 -29.24 -12.63
N GLU A 52 -8.10 -29.26 -11.69
CA GLU A 52 -8.21 -28.23 -10.65
C GLU A 52 -6.99 -28.21 -9.73
N GLY A 53 -6.46 -29.39 -9.38
CA GLY A 53 -5.27 -29.52 -8.56
C GLY A 53 -4.05 -28.85 -9.19
N VAL A 54 -3.81 -29.09 -10.48
CA VAL A 54 -2.72 -28.45 -11.22
C VAL A 54 -2.88 -26.93 -11.22
N HIS A 55 -4.07 -26.42 -11.59
CA HIS A 55 -4.30 -24.99 -11.68
C HIS A 55 -4.25 -24.29 -10.33
N LEU A 56 -4.73 -24.92 -9.26
CA LEU A 56 -4.64 -24.39 -7.90
C LEU A 56 -3.19 -24.23 -7.45
N TYR A 57 -2.37 -25.28 -7.58
CA TYR A 57 -0.97 -25.23 -7.15
C TYR A 57 -0.14 -24.28 -8.02
N GLN A 58 -0.42 -24.21 -9.31
CA GLN A 58 0.23 -23.25 -10.20
C GLN A 58 -0.14 -21.80 -9.85
N ALA A 59 -1.42 -21.52 -9.61
CA ALA A 59 -1.87 -20.19 -9.19
C ALA A 59 -1.28 -19.79 -7.83
N LEU A 60 -1.27 -20.70 -6.85
CA LEU A 60 -0.57 -20.47 -5.56
C LEU A 60 0.90 -20.13 -5.78
N THR A 61 1.58 -20.90 -6.63
CA THR A 61 3.01 -20.67 -6.92
C THR A 61 3.24 -19.28 -7.52
N LEU A 62 2.39 -18.86 -8.47
CA LEU A 62 2.45 -17.53 -9.07
C LEU A 62 2.21 -16.43 -8.04
N TRP A 63 1.18 -16.55 -7.19
CA TRP A 63 0.91 -15.57 -6.15
C TRP A 63 2.03 -15.52 -5.10
N GLY A 64 2.57 -16.66 -4.69
CA GLY A 64 3.74 -16.72 -3.81
C GLY A 64 4.99 -16.07 -4.42
N ALA A 65 5.20 -16.23 -5.73
CA ALA A 65 6.26 -15.54 -6.43
C ALA A 65 6.04 -14.01 -6.47
N ALA A 66 4.81 -13.55 -6.73
CA ALA A 66 4.48 -12.12 -6.68
C ALA A 66 4.74 -11.54 -5.28
N VAL A 67 4.28 -12.21 -4.22
CA VAL A 67 4.55 -11.78 -2.84
C VAL A 67 6.05 -11.76 -2.56
N SER A 68 6.80 -12.77 -3.01
CA SER A 68 8.26 -12.80 -2.83
C SER A 68 8.96 -11.63 -3.53
N ILE A 69 8.52 -11.25 -4.73
CA ILE A 69 9.00 -10.07 -5.45
C ILE A 69 8.71 -8.80 -4.63
N VAL A 70 7.48 -8.64 -4.12
CA VAL A 70 7.11 -7.49 -3.29
C VAL A 70 7.97 -7.42 -2.02
N LEU A 71 8.12 -8.52 -1.28
CA LEU A 71 8.93 -8.58 -0.07
C LEU A 71 10.40 -8.24 -0.33
N LEU A 72 10.96 -8.73 -1.44
CA LEU A 72 12.31 -8.37 -1.87
C LEU A 72 12.43 -6.88 -2.15
N LEU A 73 11.49 -6.29 -2.90
CA LEU A 73 11.49 -4.86 -3.19
C LEU A 73 11.35 -4.01 -1.92
N LEU A 74 10.43 -4.38 -1.02
CA LEU A 74 10.27 -3.70 0.28
C LEU A 74 11.55 -3.78 1.12
N SER A 75 12.22 -4.93 1.13
CA SER A 75 13.50 -5.10 1.84
C SER A 75 14.60 -4.22 1.24
N LEU A 76 14.66 -4.10 -0.09
CA LEU A 76 15.61 -3.22 -0.78
C LEU A 76 15.31 -1.74 -0.51
N VAL A 77 14.04 -1.34 -0.52
CA VAL A 77 13.61 0.03 -0.20
C VAL A 77 13.93 0.37 1.26
N LEU A 78 13.67 -0.55 2.18
CA LEU A 78 14.02 -0.38 3.60
C LEU A 78 15.53 -0.23 3.77
N LEU A 79 16.33 -1.12 3.18
CA LEU A 79 17.79 -1.04 3.25
C LEU A 79 18.30 0.27 2.64
N TYR A 80 17.78 0.66 1.48
CA TYR A 80 18.11 1.92 0.83
C TYR A 80 17.77 3.14 1.72
N SER A 81 16.60 3.11 2.36
CA SER A 81 16.15 4.17 3.27
C SER A 81 17.06 4.30 4.49
N LEU A 82 17.50 3.17 5.06
CA LEU A 82 18.46 3.14 6.18
C LEU A 82 19.82 3.69 5.77
N LEU A 83 20.29 3.36 4.55
CA LEU A 83 21.55 3.87 4.03
C LEU A 83 21.49 5.38 3.75
N ILE A 84 20.38 5.90 3.22
CA ILE A 84 20.17 7.34 3.03
C ILE A 84 20.28 8.11 4.35
N ILE A 85 19.70 7.57 5.43
CA ILE A 85 19.76 8.22 6.75
C ILE A 85 21.21 8.28 7.26
N GLN A 86 22.02 7.26 6.99
CA GLN A 86 23.41 7.19 7.45
C GLN A 86 24.36 8.07 6.62
N ASP A 87 24.20 8.09 5.30
CA ASP A 87 25.02 8.88 4.38
C ASP A 87 24.23 9.21 3.10
N SER A 88 23.65 10.41 3.08
CA SER A 88 22.89 10.90 1.92
C SER A 88 23.76 11.10 0.67
N SER A 89 25.04 11.44 0.84
CA SER A 89 25.96 11.68 -0.28
C SER A 89 26.24 10.42 -1.10
N TRP A 90 26.24 9.25 -0.44
CA TRP A 90 26.39 7.97 -1.09
C TRP A 90 25.18 7.62 -1.97
N ALA A 91 23.96 7.97 -1.53
CA ALA A 91 22.73 7.65 -2.24
C ALA A 91 22.57 8.49 -3.53
N ASP A 92 22.94 9.76 -3.46
CA ASP A 92 22.73 10.73 -4.55
C ASP A 92 23.57 10.44 -5.80
N THR A 93 24.71 9.78 -5.61
CA THR A 93 25.63 9.47 -6.71
C THR A 93 25.21 8.25 -7.53
N ARG A 94 24.23 7.43 -7.09
CA ARG A 94 24.07 6.06 -7.62
C ARG A 94 22.72 5.71 -8.25
N LEU A 95 21.77 6.64 -8.33
CA LEU A 95 20.44 6.43 -8.96
C LEU A 95 19.78 5.09 -8.55
N TRP A 96 19.95 4.69 -7.29
CA TRP A 96 19.53 3.37 -6.80
C TRP A 96 18.02 3.18 -6.86
N GLU A 97 17.26 4.24 -6.64
CA GLU A 97 15.81 4.24 -6.77
C GLU A 97 15.36 3.75 -8.15
N VAL A 98 15.95 4.30 -9.22
CA VAL A 98 15.66 3.89 -10.61
C VAL A 98 16.00 2.42 -10.83
N ARG A 99 17.07 1.92 -10.20
CA ARG A 99 17.48 0.51 -10.31
C ARG A 99 16.50 -0.42 -9.58
N ILE A 100 16.07 -0.06 -8.38
CA ILE A 100 15.08 -0.83 -7.59
C ILE A 100 13.74 -0.87 -8.33
N LEU A 101 13.25 0.27 -8.81
CA LEU A 101 12.03 0.36 -9.62
C LEU A 101 12.16 -0.43 -10.93
N GLY A 102 13.32 -0.34 -11.59
CA GLY A 102 13.63 -1.09 -12.79
C GLY A 102 13.63 -2.61 -12.57
N LEU A 103 14.18 -3.08 -11.44
CA LEU A 103 14.14 -4.48 -11.04
C LEU A 103 12.70 -4.94 -10.79
N GLY A 104 11.90 -4.13 -10.08
CA GLY A 104 10.50 -4.41 -9.82
C GLY A 104 9.71 -4.57 -11.11
N ARG A 105 9.79 -3.59 -12.02
CA ARG A 105 9.12 -3.61 -13.32
C ARG A 105 9.45 -4.86 -14.13
N LYS A 106 10.74 -5.22 -14.24
CA LYS A 106 11.18 -6.42 -14.98
C LYS A 106 10.67 -7.71 -14.32
N SER A 107 10.72 -7.79 -13.00
CA SER A 107 10.25 -8.95 -12.23
C SER A 107 8.75 -9.17 -12.40
N PHE A 108 7.95 -8.09 -12.31
CA PHE A 108 6.51 -8.16 -12.53
C PHE A 108 6.13 -8.46 -13.99
N LEU A 109 6.92 -8.00 -14.97
CA LEU A 109 6.69 -8.36 -16.37
C LEU A 109 6.90 -9.85 -16.61
N VAL A 110 7.97 -10.43 -16.07
CA VAL A 110 8.22 -11.88 -16.14
C VAL A 110 7.09 -12.64 -15.44
N TRP A 111 6.68 -12.21 -14.25
CA TRP A 111 5.55 -12.78 -13.54
C TRP A 111 4.25 -12.72 -14.37
N ALA A 112 3.95 -11.57 -14.98
CA ALA A 112 2.76 -11.35 -15.79
C ALA A 112 2.72 -12.28 -17.00
N VAL A 113 3.85 -12.50 -17.67
CA VAL A 113 3.95 -13.47 -18.79
C VAL A 113 3.55 -14.88 -18.33
N PHE A 114 4.08 -15.35 -17.21
CA PHE A 114 3.72 -16.67 -16.67
C PHE A 114 2.26 -16.74 -16.21
N TRP A 115 1.75 -15.66 -15.63
CA TRP A 115 0.36 -15.56 -15.18
C TRP A 115 -0.62 -15.60 -16.36
N ILE A 116 -0.40 -14.79 -17.40
CA ILE A 116 -1.20 -14.80 -18.65
C ILE A 116 -1.14 -16.18 -19.31
N TYR A 117 0.06 -16.78 -19.38
CA TYR A 117 0.21 -18.11 -19.95
C TYR A 117 -0.56 -19.17 -19.14
N GLY A 118 -0.56 -19.07 -17.81
CA GLY A 118 -1.36 -19.92 -16.93
C GLY A 118 -2.87 -19.77 -17.17
N LEU A 119 -3.36 -18.54 -17.29
CA LEU A 119 -4.76 -18.23 -17.65
C LEU A 119 -5.14 -18.82 -19.01
N TRP A 120 -4.31 -18.62 -20.03
CA TRP A 120 -4.53 -19.15 -21.37
C TRP A 120 -4.63 -20.68 -21.39
N ARG A 121 -3.77 -21.37 -20.64
CA ARG A 121 -3.80 -22.83 -20.48
C ARG A 121 -5.06 -23.31 -19.77
N CYS A 122 -5.48 -22.59 -18.73
CA CYS A 122 -6.75 -22.84 -18.02
C CYS A 122 -7.95 -22.68 -18.97
N LEU A 123 -7.99 -21.61 -19.77
CA LEU A 123 -9.06 -21.41 -20.74
C LEU A 123 -9.12 -22.52 -21.80
N ARG A 124 -7.96 -23.05 -22.20
CA ARG A 124 -7.86 -24.20 -23.12
C ARG A 124 -8.15 -25.56 -22.48
N GLY A 125 -8.34 -25.62 -21.16
CA GLY A 125 -8.59 -26.88 -20.45
C GLY A 125 -7.36 -27.78 -20.35
N SER A 126 -6.15 -27.23 -20.38
CA SER A 126 -4.91 -28.01 -20.33
C SER A 126 -4.43 -28.23 -18.90
N SER A 127 -4.38 -29.49 -18.46
CA SER A 127 -3.80 -29.91 -17.17
C SER A 127 -2.27 -29.96 -17.16
N VAL A 128 -1.59 -29.55 -18.24
CA VAL A 128 -0.13 -29.61 -18.31
C VAL A 128 0.44 -28.34 -17.67
N PRO A 129 1.29 -28.47 -16.64
CA PRO A 129 1.80 -27.33 -15.89
C PRO A 129 2.67 -26.44 -16.78
N VAL A 130 2.72 -25.16 -16.42
CA VAL A 130 3.60 -24.18 -17.06
C VAL A 130 5.06 -24.58 -16.81
N PRO A 131 5.91 -24.61 -17.88
CA PRO A 131 7.32 -24.91 -17.74
C PRO A 131 7.99 -24.04 -16.67
N PHE A 132 9.01 -24.58 -16.00
CA PHE A 132 9.73 -23.97 -14.87
C PHE A 132 8.91 -23.80 -13.57
N LEU A 133 7.63 -23.43 -13.66
CA LEU A 133 6.72 -23.39 -12.49
C LEU A 133 6.38 -24.79 -11.97
N ALA A 134 6.37 -25.79 -12.83
CA ALA A 134 6.09 -27.18 -12.48
C ALA A 134 7.01 -27.75 -11.38
N TRP A 135 8.27 -27.29 -11.34
CA TRP A 135 9.21 -27.71 -10.31
C TRP A 135 8.90 -27.04 -8.96
N LEU A 136 8.62 -25.74 -8.99
CA LEU A 136 8.34 -24.97 -7.79
C LEU A 136 6.99 -25.34 -7.16
N SER A 137 5.98 -25.61 -7.98
CA SER A 137 4.63 -26.02 -7.53
C SER A 137 4.60 -27.40 -6.87
N LYS A 138 5.59 -28.26 -7.15
CA LYS A 138 5.75 -29.56 -6.48
C LYS A 138 6.33 -29.42 -5.07
N ARG A 139 7.05 -28.33 -4.77
CA ARG A 139 7.65 -28.11 -3.45
C ARG A 139 6.58 -27.79 -2.42
N ILE A 140 6.43 -28.67 -1.43
CA ILE A 140 5.41 -28.53 -0.39
C ILE A 140 5.61 -27.26 0.45
N SER A 141 6.85 -26.95 0.82
CA SER A 141 7.19 -25.74 1.58
C SER A 141 6.77 -24.46 0.86
N PHE A 142 7.04 -24.36 -0.44
CA PHE A 142 6.67 -23.18 -1.22
C PHE A 142 5.15 -23.04 -1.36
N ARG A 143 4.41 -24.15 -1.49
CA ARG A 143 2.93 -24.13 -1.51
C ARG A 143 2.37 -23.58 -0.20
N TYR A 144 2.88 -24.06 0.95
CA TYR A 144 2.45 -23.55 2.25
C TYR A 144 2.84 -22.08 2.45
N PHE A 145 4.07 -21.70 2.11
CA PHE A 145 4.50 -20.31 2.12
C PHE A 145 3.55 -19.41 1.30
N SER A 146 3.24 -19.82 0.07
CA SER A 146 2.35 -19.08 -0.83
C SER A 146 0.92 -19.00 -0.30
N ALA A 147 0.40 -20.09 0.27
CA ALA A 147 -0.93 -20.12 0.86
C ALA A 147 -1.03 -19.26 2.11
N ILE A 148 -0.03 -19.32 3.00
CA ILE A 148 0.01 -18.53 4.23
C ILE A 148 0.11 -17.04 3.87
N THR A 149 1.12 -16.66 3.08
CA THR A 149 1.34 -15.26 2.72
C THR A 149 0.20 -14.69 1.89
N GLY A 150 -0.35 -15.46 0.95
CA GLY A 150 -1.52 -15.07 0.16
C GLY A 150 -2.77 -14.88 1.02
N THR A 151 -3.02 -15.76 2.00
CA THR A 151 -4.14 -15.59 2.94
C THR A 151 -3.94 -14.37 3.83
N LEU A 152 -2.73 -14.13 4.33
CA LEU A 152 -2.41 -12.93 5.12
C LEU A 152 -2.61 -11.65 4.31
N ALA A 153 -2.19 -11.63 3.04
CA ALA A 153 -2.41 -10.50 2.14
C ALA A 153 -3.91 -10.23 1.92
N TRP A 154 -4.71 -11.28 1.76
CA TRP A 154 -6.17 -11.16 1.68
C TRP A 154 -6.79 -10.63 2.96
N ALA A 155 -6.40 -11.17 4.11
CA ALA A 155 -6.88 -10.70 5.41
C ALA A 155 -6.54 -9.22 5.60
N LEU A 156 -5.31 -8.82 5.25
CA LEU A 156 -4.89 -7.43 5.29
C LEU A 156 -5.72 -6.56 4.36
N LEU A 157 -5.96 -6.97 3.12
CA LEU A 157 -6.78 -6.22 2.15
C LEU A 157 -8.23 -6.06 2.63
N LEU A 158 -8.83 -7.13 3.16
CA LEU A 158 -10.19 -7.11 3.70
C LEU A 158 -10.34 -6.24 4.95
N ILE A 159 -9.25 -6.00 5.69
CA ILE A 159 -9.24 -5.09 6.84
C ILE A 159 -8.94 -3.65 6.39
N LEU A 160 -7.87 -3.45 5.62
CA LEU A 160 -7.39 -2.11 5.27
C LEU A 160 -8.33 -1.39 4.31
N LEU A 161 -8.98 -2.09 3.38
CA LEU A 161 -9.83 -1.43 2.39
C LEU A 161 -11.08 -0.79 3.06
N PRO A 162 -11.91 -1.50 3.83
CA PRO A 162 -13.01 -0.88 4.57
C PRO A 162 -12.52 0.16 5.57
N PHE A 163 -11.37 -0.08 6.21
CA PHE A 163 -10.82 0.85 7.19
C PHE A 163 -10.33 2.16 6.56
N ALA A 164 -9.79 2.13 5.33
CA ALA A 164 -9.44 3.32 4.57
C ALA A 164 -10.66 4.17 4.25
N PHE A 165 -11.76 3.55 3.79
CA PHE A 165 -13.02 4.26 3.56
C PHE A 165 -13.64 4.79 4.86
N TYR A 166 -13.56 4.02 5.94
CA TYR A 166 -13.98 4.48 7.25
C TYR A 166 -13.18 5.71 7.70
N ALA A 167 -11.85 5.68 7.57
CA ALA A 167 -10.98 6.81 7.89
C ALA A 167 -11.29 8.03 7.01
N ASP A 168 -11.55 7.82 5.72
CA ASP A 168 -11.92 8.90 4.80
C ASP A 168 -13.24 9.57 5.17
N HIS A 169 -14.21 8.79 5.67
CA HIS A 169 -15.48 9.34 6.13
C HIS A 169 -15.32 10.22 7.39
N GLN A 170 -14.21 10.12 8.12
CA GLN A 170 -13.95 10.92 9.32
C GLN A 170 -13.38 12.32 9.00
N VAL A 171 -12.92 12.58 7.78
CA VAL A 171 -12.28 13.85 7.42
C VAL A 171 -13.23 14.76 6.64
N SER A 172 -13.16 16.06 6.94
CA SER A 172 -13.82 17.11 6.18
C SER A 172 -12.98 17.54 4.99
N THR A 173 -13.63 18.16 4.01
CA THR A 173 -13.01 18.91 2.90
C THR A 173 -13.23 20.42 3.03
N THR A 174 -13.83 20.89 4.13
CA THR A 174 -14.13 22.31 4.36
C THR A 174 -13.05 22.92 5.26
N PRO A 175 -12.15 23.78 4.74
CA PRO A 175 -11.05 24.35 5.53
C PRO A 175 -11.53 25.19 6.72
N GLU A 176 -12.59 25.96 6.54
CA GLU A 176 -13.08 26.95 7.53
C GLU A 176 -13.45 26.33 8.89
N SER A 177 -13.87 25.06 8.92
CA SER A 177 -14.19 24.33 10.15
C SER A 177 -12.99 23.59 10.76
N GLY A 178 -11.86 23.56 10.05
CA GLY A 178 -10.68 22.78 10.40
C GLY A 178 -9.94 23.32 11.62
N LYS A 179 -9.53 22.41 12.51
CA LYS A 179 -8.52 22.66 13.56
C LYS A 179 -7.21 21.99 13.23
N VAL A 180 -7.26 20.83 12.60
CA VAL A 180 -6.10 20.12 12.08
C VAL A 180 -6.26 19.99 10.56
N MET A 181 -5.30 20.57 9.85
CA MET A 181 -5.22 20.56 8.41
C MET A 181 -4.14 19.58 7.98
N LEU A 182 -4.51 18.64 7.13
CA LEU A 182 -3.64 17.60 6.64
C LEU A 182 -3.58 17.73 5.12
N LEU A 183 -2.42 18.11 4.60
CA LEU A 183 -2.19 18.27 3.16
C LEU A 183 -1.35 17.12 2.65
N TYR A 184 -1.73 16.57 1.49
CA TYR A 184 -1.05 15.44 0.86
C TYR A 184 -0.84 15.69 -0.63
N ASP A 185 0.31 15.26 -1.12
CA ASP A 185 0.59 15.16 -2.55
C ASP A 185 0.12 13.80 -3.07
N ASP A 186 -0.88 13.80 -3.97
CA ASP A 186 -1.45 12.60 -4.57
C ASP A 186 -0.84 12.22 -5.92
N LEU A 187 0.03 13.07 -6.47
CA LEU A 187 0.60 12.93 -7.81
C LEU A 187 -0.44 12.66 -8.90
N ASP A 188 -1.71 13.05 -8.70
CA ASP A 188 -2.87 12.67 -9.54
C ASP A 188 -3.08 11.13 -9.71
N LEU A 189 -2.46 10.31 -8.86
CA LEU A 189 -2.44 8.84 -9.00
C LEU A 189 -3.07 8.12 -7.81
N PHE A 190 -2.92 8.65 -6.60
CA PHE A 190 -3.27 7.95 -5.37
C PHE A 190 -4.62 8.41 -4.81
N PRO A 191 -5.52 7.48 -4.43
CA PRO A 191 -6.84 7.85 -3.94
C PRO A 191 -6.78 8.41 -2.51
N ARG A 192 -7.55 9.48 -2.25
CA ARG A 192 -7.66 10.14 -0.93
C ARG A 192 -7.79 9.19 0.27
N PRO A 193 -8.63 8.12 0.24
CA PRO A 193 -8.73 7.19 1.37
C PRO A 193 -7.41 6.56 1.84
N LEU A 194 -6.41 6.43 0.96
CA LEU A 194 -5.08 5.96 1.34
C LEU A 194 -4.40 6.93 2.31
N PHE A 195 -4.48 8.23 2.04
CA PHE A 195 -3.94 9.29 2.89
C PHE A 195 -4.73 9.43 4.19
N SER A 196 -6.06 9.30 4.11
CA SER A 196 -6.95 9.23 5.29
C SER A 196 -6.54 8.11 6.24
N LEU A 197 -6.22 6.92 5.70
CA LEU A 197 -5.71 5.80 6.49
C LEU A 197 -4.33 6.11 7.10
N ALA A 198 -3.40 6.66 6.31
CA ALA A 198 -2.05 6.97 6.77
C ALA A 198 -2.04 7.99 7.92
N MET A 199 -3.00 8.91 7.95
CA MET A 199 -3.11 9.98 8.95
C MET A 199 -4.17 9.70 10.03
N TYR A 200 -4.79 8.51 10.01
CA TYR A 200 -5.94 8.17 10.85
C TYR A 200 -5.75 8.43 12.35
N PRO A 201 -4.60 8.10 12.99
CA PRO A 201 -4.43 8.36 14.42
C PRO A 201 -4.54 9.85 14.78
N VAL A 202 -4.03 10.74 13.92
CA VAL A 202 -4.17 12.18 14.08
C VAL A 202 -5.63 12.59 13.88
N ILE A 203 -6.26 12.14 12.80
CA ILE A 203 -7.68 12.41 12.48
C ILE A 203 -8.57 12.04 13.68
N ARG A 204 -8.43 10.82 14.19
CA ARG A 204 -9.22 10.31 15.32
C ARG A 204 -9.04 11.15 16.57
N GLU A 205 -7.82 11.56 16.87
CA GLU A 205 -7.53 12.38 18.06
C GLU A 205 -8.07 13.80 17.91
N THR A 206 -7.96 14.39 16.72
CA THR A 206 -8.55 15.69 16.40
C THR A 206 -10.06 15.67 16.61
N GLN A 207 -10.75 14.67 16.06
CA GLN A 207 -12.20 14.53 16.23
C GLN A 207 -12.61 14.31 17.67
N ARG A 208 -11.86 13.49 18.42
CA ARG A 208 -12.11 13.28 19.86
C ARG A 208 -12.03 14.60 20.64
N ARG A 209 -11.14 15.49 20.22
CA ARG A 209 -10.86 16.75 20.92
C ARG A 209 -11.80 17.87 20.54
N TRP A 210 -12.05 18.08 19.24
CA TRP A 210 -12.78 19.24 18.72
C TRP A 210 -14.08 18.89 18.00
N GLY A 211 -14.46 17.61 17.96
CA GLY A 211 -15.70 17.15 17.35
C GLY A 211 -15.60 16.86 15.85
N ALA A 212 -16.72 16.44 15.26
CA ALA A 212 -16.79 16.12 13.83
C ALA A 212 -16.45 17.33 12.95
N GLY A 213 -15.79 17.09 11.82
CA GLY A 213 -15.42 18.13 10.86
C GLY A 213 -14.16 18.94 11.20
N SER A 214 -13.58 18.73 12.39
CA SER A 214 -12.37 19.45 12.84
C SER A 214 -11.06 18.94 12.22
N ALA A 215 -11.06 17.72 11.67
CA ALA A 215 -9.95 17.18 10.87
C ALA A 215 -10.25 17.37 9.39
N VAL A 216 -9.39 18.10 8.68
CA VAL A 216 -9.53 18.42 7.27
C VAL A 216 -8.38 17.77 6.51
N LEU A 217 -8.69 17.09 5.41
CA LEU A 217 -7.71 16.43 4.56
C LEU A 217 -7.90 16.90 3.11
N LEU A 218 -6.90 17.59 2.57
CA LEU A 218 -6.96 18.26 1.26
C LEU A 218 -5.74 17.93 0.39
N PRO A 219 -5.91 17.85 -0.93
CA PRO A 219 -4.77 17.76 -1.84
C PRO A 219 -3.91 19.02 -1.73
N LEU A 220 -2.62 18.85 -1.95
CA LEU A 220 -1.62 19.90 -1.83
C LEU A 220 -1.66 20.87 -3.03
N SER A 221 -1.86 22.16 -2.77
CA SER A 221 -1.89 23.24 -3.77
C SER A 221 -1.53 24.58 -3.11
N HIS A 222 -1.26 25.63 -3.90
CA HIS A 222 -1.01 26.97 -3.35
C HIS A 222 -2.19 27.44 -2.47
N ASP A 223 -3.41 27.26 -2.96
CA ASP A 223 -4.62 27.71 -2.27
C ASP A 223 -4.84 26.93 -0.98
N THR A 224 -4.75 25.60 -1.02
CA THR A 224 -4.97 24.76 0.16
C THR A 224 -3.88 24.91 1.21
N VAL A 225 -2.64 25.26 0.83
CA VAL A 225 -1.59 25.64 1.80
C VAL A 225 -1.97 26.94 2.51
N ASN A 226 -2.33 27.98 1.77
CA ASN A 226 -2.71 29.26 2.36
C ASN A 226 -3.96 29.14 3.23
N GLU A 227 -4.99 28.39 2.79
CA GLU A 227 -6.19 28.11 3.59
C GLU A 227 -5.85 27.30 4.85
N ALA A 228 -4.99 26.29 4.75
CA ALA A 228 -4.60 25.47 5.88
C ALA A 228 -3.85 26.29 6.93
N LEU A 229 -2.91 27.13 6.49
CA LEU A 229 -2.20 28.07 7.34
C LEU A 229 -3.15 29.11 7.94
N SER A 230 -4.19 29.52 7.20
CA SER A 230 -5.17 30.54 7.61
C SER A 230 -6.15 30.08 8.69
N TYR A 231 -6.61 28.84 8.62
CA TYR A 231 -7.67 28.33 9.52
C TYR A 231 -7.16 27.31 10.54
N GLY A 232 -6.06 26.62 10.24
CA GLY A 232 -5.55 25.51 11.04
C GLY A 232 -4.90 25.96 12.35
N LYS A 233 -5.09 25.17 13.41
CA LYS A 233 -4.24 25.22 14.61
C LYS A 233 -2.98 24.37 14.44
N PHE A 234 -3.13 23.22 13.79
CA PHE A 234 -2.03 22.37 13.39
C PHE A 234 -2.14 22.06 11.90
N VAL A 235 -1.03 22.21 11.19
CA VAL A 235 -0.94 21.96 9.75
C VAL A 235 0.15 20.93 9.51
N PHE A 236 -0.21 19.82 8.87
CA PHE A 236 0.74 18.84 8.33
C PHE A 236 0.78 19.01 6.81
N ILE A 237 1.98 19.13 6.24
CA ILE A 237 2.17 19.23 4.80
C ILE A 237 3.05 18.09 4.32
N GLY A 238 2.45 17.10 3.65
CA GLY A 238 3.14 16.02 2.95
C GLY A 238 3.48 16.43 1.52
N SER A 239 4.74 16.74 1.25
CA SER A 239 5.22 17.23 -0.05
C SER A 239 6.59 16.65 -0.37
N HIS A 240 6.93 16.57 -1.66
CA HIS A 240 8.33 16.45 -2.05
C HIS A 240 9.05 17.78 -1.76
N GLY A 241 9.98 17.81 -0.81
CA GLY A 241 10.74 19.03 -0.52
C GLY A 241 12.03 19.10 -1.36
N VAL A 242 12.44 20.34 -1.67
CA VAL A 242 13.77 20.68 -2.18
C VAL A 242 14.29 21.92 -1.44
N ALA A 243 15.55 22.30 -1.66
CA ALA A 243 16.14 23.48 -1.02
C ALA A 243 15.36 24.78 -1.30
N GLU A 244 14.72 24.86 -2.48
CA GLU A 244 13.94 26.01 -2.93
C GLU A 244 12.54 26.12 -2.30
N GLY A 245 12.04 25.09 -1.59
CA GLY A 245 10.72 25.11 -0.96
C GLY A 245 9.95 23.79 -1.06
N LEU A 246 8.64 23.86 -0.82
CA LEU A 246 7.72 22.73 -0.98
C LEU A 246 7.39 22.56 -2.46
N LEU A 247 7.60 21.38 -3.03
CA LEU A 247 7.16 21.11 -4.39
C LEU A 247 5.64 20.95 -4.40
N LEU A 248 5.00 21.80 -5.18
CA LEU A 248 3.61 21.70 -5.56
C LEU A 248 3.51 21.28 -7.02
N ARG A 249 2.28 20.99 -7.45
CA ARG A 249 1.96 20.71 -8.85
C ARG A 249 2.40 21.83 -9.80
N ASP A 250 2.13 23.08 -9.43
CA ASP A 250 2.30 24.25 -10.31
C ASP A 250 3.63 25.00 -10.08
N GLY A 251 4.52 24.45 -9.24
CA GLY A 251 5.81 25.07 -8.94
C GLY A 251 6.25 24.85 -7.50
N TYR A 252 7.03 25.79 -6.98
CA TYR A 252 7.50 25.77 -5.60
C TYR A 252 6.69 26.72 -4.75
N PHE A 253 6.31 26.27 -3.56
CA PHE A 253 5.77 27.11 -2.50
C PHE A 253 6.87 27.43 -1.49
N ARG A 254 7.17 28.72 -1.37
CA ARG A 254 8.29 29.24 -0.60
C ARG A 254 7.80 30.00 0.64
N PRO A 255 8.69 30.28 1.60
CA PRO A 255 8.35 31.13 2.73
C PRO A 255 7.80 32.51 2.31
N GLU A 256 8.31 33.07 1.21
CA GLU A 256 7.86 34.36 0.64
C GLU A 256 6.44 34.33 0.05
N ASP A 257 5.92 33.15 -0.27
CA ASP A 257 4.56 32.98 -0.83
C ASP A 257 3.48 32.88 0.26
N VAL A 258 3.88 32.77 1.53
CA VAL A 258 2.95 32.66 2.65
C VAL A 258 2.17 33.97 2.80
N SER A 259 0.86 33.89 2.57
CA SER A 259 -0.05 35.01 2.75
C SER A 259 -0.91 34.79 3.99
N LEU A 260 -0.39 35.17 5.16
CA LEU A 260 -1.15 35.11 6.41
C LEU A 260 -1.93 36.42 6.65
N PRO A 261 -3.23 36.34 7.00
CA PRO A 261 -3.94 37.47 7.60
C PRO A 261 -3.23 37.97 8.89
N GLN A 262 -3.22 39.29 9.12
CA GLN A 262 -2.54 39.96 10.26
C GLN A 262 -2.99 39.54 11.69
N ALA A 263 -3.95 38.64 11.84
CA ALA A 263 -4.57 38.25 13.12
C ALA A 263 -4.42 36.74 13.41
N HIS A 264 -3.21 36.20 13.28
CA HIS A 264 -2.98 34.76 13.15
C HIS A 264 -2.70 33.97 14.45
N ASP A 265 -3.34 34.33 15.56
CA ASP A 265 -3.08 33.73 16.88
C ASP A 265 -3.51 32.26 17.03
N ALA A 266 -4.25 31.72 16.05
CA ALA A 266 -4.76 30.35 16.11
C ALA A 266 -3.73 29.29 15.68
N LEU A 267 -2.79 29.63 14.79
CA LEU A 267 -1.80 28.69 14.27
C LEU A 267 -0.74 28.44 15.33
N GLN A 268 -0.60 27.18 15.76
CA GLN A 268 0.30 26.79 16.85
C GLN A 268 1.42 25.87 16.39
N TYR A 269 1.20 25.08 15.33
CA TYR A 269 2.19 24.10 14.89
C TYR A 269 2.10 23.80 13.40
N VAL A 270 3.23 23.78 12.72
CA VAL A 270 3.36 23.40 11.31
C VAL A 270 4.40 22.29 11.16
N TYR A 271 4.00 21.17 10.56
CA TYR A 271 4.89 20.06 10.23
C TYR A 271 5.10 20.00 8.71
N LEU A 272 6.31 20.30 8.26
CA LEU A 272 6.70 20.22 6.85
C LEU A 272 7.39 18.88 6.59
N ALA A 273 6.64 17.93 6.02
CA ALA A 273 7.12 16.60 5.67
C ALA A 273 7.69 16.60 4.24
N GLY A 274 8.79 17.31 4.04
CA GLY A 274 9.54 17.35 2.78
C GLY A 274 11.05 17.29 3.01
N CYS A 275 11.76 16.53 2.18
CA CYS A 275 13.23 16.47 2.19
C CYS A 275 13.82 17.88 1.97
N ASP A 276 14.89 18.23 2.67
CA ASP A 276 15.61 19.50 2.50
C ASP A 276 14.78 20.79 2.71
N SER A 277 13.52 20.68 3.14
CA SER A 277 12.68 21.82 3.57
C SER A 277 13.29 22.60 4.74
N GLY A 278 14.21 21.97 5.49
CA GLY A 278 15.01 22.59 6.53
C GLY A 278 16.11 23.53 6.03
N ALA A 279 16.44 23.54 4.73
CA ALA A 279 17.39 24.50 4.17
C ALA A 279 16.93 25.96 4.41
N ALA A 280 15.62 26.21 4.32
CA ALA A 280 14.97 27.48 4.60
C ALA A 280 14.27 27.50 5.97
N ARG A 281 14.78 26.74 6.95
CA ARG A 281 14.11 26.59 8.26
C ARG A 281 13.88 27.92 8.97
N LYS A 282 14.88 28.81 8.94
CA LYS A 282 14.79 30.10 9.66
C LYS A 282 13.73 31.00 9.04
N GLU A 283 13.62 30.96 7.72
CA GLU A 283 12.65 31.69 6.93
C GLU A 283 11.24 31.17 7.22
N TRP A 284 11.06 29.84 7.26
CA TRP A 284 9.79 29.23 7.67
C TRP A 284 9.39 29.60 9.10
N GLU A 285 10.32 29.51 10.05
CA GLU A 285 10.08 29.88 11.46
C GLU A 285 9.74 31.38 11.60
N ALA A 286 10.39 32.25 10.82
CA ALA A 286 10.16 33.69 10.87
C ALA A 286 8.79 34.10 10.31
N VAL A 287 8.36 33.48 9.20
CA VAL A 287 7.10 33.85 8.54
C VAL A 287 5.89 33.21 9.23
N LEU A 288 6.09 32.07 9.92
CA LEU A 288 5.02 31.36 10.63
C LEU A 288 4.96 31.67 12.13
N ASP A 289 5.77 32.62 12.62
CA ASP A 289 5.73 33.06 14.02
C ASP A 289 4.30 33.50 14.42
N PRO A 290 3.75 33.06 15.57
CA PRO A 290 4.41 32.36 16.69
C PRO A 290 4.33 30.82 16.64
N ALA A 291 3.94 30.21 15.52
CA ALA A 291 3.76 28.77 15.43
C ALA A 291 5.09 28.01 15.50
N VAL A 292 5.08 26.85 16.15
CA VAL A 292 6.23 25.94 16.15
C VAL A 292 6.33 25.24 14.80
N VAL A 293 7.43 25.45 14.09
CA VAL A 293 7.68 24.79 12.80
C VAL A 293 8.61 23.59 12.98
N LYS A 294 8.19 22.42 12.47
CA LYS A 294 9.02 21.23 12.35
C LYS A 294 9.34 20.94 10.90
N THR A 295 10.61 21.09 10.55
CA THR A 295 11.17 20.84 9.22
C THR A 295 12.38 19.89 9.33
N PHE A 296 12.89 19.42 8.20
CA PHE A 296 14.02 18.50 8.15
C PHE A 296 15.07 19.01 7.16
N ASP A 297 16.31 19.18 7.64
CA ASP A 297 17.49 19.57 6.87
C ASP A 297 18.25 18.36 6.29
N ARG A 298 17.57 17.21 6.23
CA ARG A 298 18.09 15.96 5.69
C ARG A 298 17.00 15.24 4.92
N LYS A 299 17.42 14.27 4.12
CA LYS A 299 16.52 13.28 3.54
C LYS A 299 15.86 12.47 4.65
N THR A 300 14.54 12.48 4.66
CA THR A 300 13.69 11.70 5.57
C THR A 300 12.87 10.71 4.77
N PRO A 301 12.94 9.40 5.09
CA PRO A 301 12.08 8.44 4.41
C PRO A 301 10.62 8.68 4.79
N THR A 302 9.71 8.42 3.86
CA THR A 302 8.25 8.53 4.08
C THR A 302 7.79 7.78 5.34
N LEU A 303 8.41 6.64 5.64
CA LEU A 303 8.10 5.83 6.84
C LEU A 303 8.35 6.60 8.15
N GLU A 304 9.32 7.52 8.19
CA GLU A 304 9.58 8.35 9.37
C GLU A 304 8.42 9.33 9.62
N HIS A 305 7.89 9.95 8.58
CA HIS A 305 6.72 10.83 8.67
C HIS A 305 5.46 10.07 9.04
N VAL A 306 5.23 8.88 8.45
CA VAL A 306 4.11 8.01 8.82
C VAL A 306 4.22 7.56 10.28
N LEU A 307 5.41 7.15 10.73
CA LEU A 307 5.62 6.78 12.12
C LEU A 307 5.32 7.95 13.07
N TRP A 308 5.79 9.16 12.73
CA TRP A 308 5.49 10.36 13.50
C TRP A 308 3.98 10.65 13.57
N LEU A 309 3.27 10.55 12.45
CA LEU A 309 1.80 10.69 12.39
C LEU A 309 1.08 9.64 13.25
N TRP A 310 1.66 8.46 13.44
CA TRP A 310 1.05 7.39 14.23
C TRP A 310 1.36 7.47 15.72
N THR A 311 2.45 8.13 16.12
CA THR A 311 2.93 8.14 17.51
C THR A 311 2.88 9.54 18.13
N GLU A 312 3.61 10.49 17.58
CA GLU A 312 3.78 11.83 18.15
C GLU A 312 2.71 12.82 17.70
N GLY A 313 2.23 12.74 16.46
CA GLY A 313 1.17 13.60 15.93
C GLY A 313 -0.08 13.62 16.84
N PRO A 314 -0.65 12.47 17.25
CA PRO A 314 -1.79 12.43 18.15
C PRO A 314 -1.45 13.00 19.55
N ARG A 315 -0.22 12.82 20.05
CA ARG A 315 0.19 13.41 21.33
C ARG A 315 0.24 14.93 21.25
N LEU A 316 0.77 15.47 20.16
CA LEU A 316 0.79 16.89 19.89
C LEU A 316 -0.62 17.46 19.83
N VAL A 317 -1.53 16.82 19.08
CA VAL A 317 -2.94 17.24 19.00
C VAL A 317 -3.60 17.33 20.38
N ARG A 318 -3.28 16.41 21.31
CA ARG A 318 -3.74 16.48 22.71
C ARG A 318 -3.13 17.60 23.53
N ALA A 319 -1.97 18.12 23.15
CA ALA A 319 -1.24 19.16 23.87
C ALA A 319 -1.52 20.59 23.37
N LEU A 320 -2.02 20.75 22.13
CA LEU A 320 -2.39 22.07 21.59
C LEU A 320 -3.42 22.76 22.48
N HIS A 321 -3.55 24.09 22.41
CA HIS A 321 -4.51 24.85 23.23
C HIS A 321 -5.74 25.27 22.42
#